data_AF-A0A835QKI9-F1
#
_entry.id   AF-A0A835QKI9-F1
#
_cell.length_a   1.000
_cell.length_b   1.000
_cell.length_c   1.000
_cell.angle_alpha   90.00
_cell.angle_beta   90.00
_cell.angle_gamma   90.00
#
_symmetry.space_group_name_H-M   'P 1'
#
loop_
_entity.id
_entity.type
_entity.pdbx_description
1 polymer ?
#
loop_
_entity_poly.entity_id
_entity_poly.type
_entity_poly.pdbx_seq_one_letter_code
_entity_poly.pdbx_strand_id
1 'polypeptide(L)' 'MLCPNLEVDSWLRFNFHELDLGSGGPCSFLPPNLPVEGLMLFVPSTKEKGGVDVFMALAAEHVGLFKENCYSLY' A
#
# COMPACT_ATOMS: atom_id res chain seq x y z
N MET A 1 19.70 3.14 7.82
CA MET A 1 18.66 2.37 8.54
C MET A 1 17.68 3.41 9.06
N LEU A 2 16.43 3.40 8.59
CA LEU A 2 15.43 4.43 8.92
C LEU A 2 14.58 4.03 10.14
N CYS A 3 14.54 2.73 10.46
CA CYS A 3 14.09 2.21 11.75
C CYS A 3 14.71 3.01 12.93
N PRO A 4 13.89 3.52 13.87
CA PRO A 4 12.49 3.14 14.11
C PRO A 4 11.44 4.02 13.40
N ASN A 5 11.84 4.91 12.50
CA ASN A 5 10.91 5.83 11.85
C ASN A 5 10.10 5.15 10.75
N LEU A 6 8.87 5.64 10.56
CA LEU A 6 7.93 5.16 9.54
C LEU A 6 7.35 6.36 8.78
N GLU A 7 7.26 6.24 7.46
CA GLU A 7 6.55 7.15 6.59
C GLU A 7 5.30 6.45 6.05
N VAL A 8 4.15 7.12 6.17
CA VAL A 8 2.85 6.55 5.81
C VAL A 8 2.12 7.50 4.90
N ASP A 9 1.92 7.09 3.65
CA ASP A 9 1.14 7.84 2.68
C ASP A 9 -0.21 7.18 2.42
N SER A 10 -1.26 7.99 2.51
CA SER A 10 -2.61 7.58 2.16
C SER A 10 -2.95 8.03 0.75
N TRP A 11 -3.05 7.08 -0.17
CA TRP A 11 -3.54 7.32 -1.52
C TRP A 11 -5.01 6.93 -1.68
N LEU A 12 -5.72 6.71 -0.58
CA LEU A 12 -7.12 6.28 -0.56
C LEU A 12 -8.09 7.26 -1.24
N ARG A 13 -7.70 8.53 -1.35
CA ARG A 13 -8.49 9.59 -1.99
C ARG A 13 -8.00 9.96 -3.39
N PHE A 14 -6.99 9.26 -3.91
CA PHE A 14 -6.67 9.39 -5.32
C PHE A 14 -7.73 8.63 -6.11
N ASN A 15 -8.54 9.38 -6.86
CA ASN A 15 -9.59 8.85 -7.71
C ASN A 15 -9.00 8.24 -8.99
N PHE A 16 -8.13 7.23 -8.87
CA PHE A 16 -7.48 6.61 -10.03
C PHE A 16 -8.47 6.03 -11.03
N HIS A 17 -9.64 5.57 -10.56
CA HIS A 17 -10.71 5.06 -11.42
C HIS A 17 -11.36 6.13 -12.31
N GLU A 18 -11.21 7.42 -11.97
CA GLU A 18 -11.73 8.54 -12.77
C GLU A 18 -10.74 8.96 -13.88
N LEU A 19 -9.54 8.37 -13.92
CA LEU A 19 -8.57 8.63 -14.98
C LEU A 19 -9.00 7.93 -16.27
N ASP A 20 -9.69 8.65 -17.16
CA ASP A 20 -10.06 8.17 -18.49
C ASP A 20 -9.41 9.02 -19.59
N LEU A 21 -8.62 8.37 -20.44
CA LEU A 21 -7.97 9.01 -21.60
C LEU A 21 -8.78 8.85 -22.90
N GLY A 22 -10.05 8.44 -22.81
CA GLY A 22 -10.96 8.21 -23.94
C GLY A 22 -11.17 6.73 -24.28
N SER A 23 -10.74 5.81 -23.43
CA SER A 23 -10.84 4.35 -23.63
C SER A 23 -11.38 3.60 -22.42
N GLY A 24 -11.91 4.31 -21.42
CA GLY A 24 -12.30 3.77 -20.12
C GLY A 24 -11.20 3.90 -19.07
N GLY A 25 -11.59 3.78 -17.81
CA GLY A 25 -10.68 3.88 -16.65
C GLY A 25 -9.71 2.69 -16.50
N PRO A 26 -8.67 2.84 -15.66
CA PRO A 26 -7.64 1.83 -15.50
C PRO A 26 -8.17 0.54 -14.84
N CYS A 27 -7.74 -0.62 -15.34
CA CYS A 27 -8.08 -1.92 -14.76
C CYS A 27 -7.36 -2.20 -13.43
N SER A 28 -6.24 -1.54 -13.16
CA SER A 28 -5.49 -1.64 -11.90
C SER A 28 -4.56 -0.46 -11.70
N PHE A 29 -4.22 -0.21 -10.44
CA PHE A 29 -3.25 0.79 -10.03
C PHE A 29 -2.23 0.14 -9.09
N LEU A 30 -0.95 0.33 -9.36
CA LEU A 30 0.15 -0.23 -8.59
C LEU A 30 1.17 0.88 -8.31
N PRO A 31 1.59 1.08 -7.05
CA PRO A 31 2.72 1.95 -6.74
C PRO A 31 4.01 1.46 -7.43
N PRO A 32 4.94 2.35 -7.78
CA PRO A 32 6.27 1.94 -8.21
C PRO A 32 6.98 1.14 -7.12
N ASN A 33 7.93 0.28 -7.50
CA ASN A 33 8.75 -0.44 -6.52
C ASN A 33 9.63 0.55 -5.74
N LEU A 34 9.29 0.81 -4.48
CA LEU A 34 9.98 1.74 -3.60
C LEU A 34 10.57 0.95 -2.41
N PRO A 35 11.80 0.41 -2.52
CA PRO A 35 12.44 -0.38 -1.47
C PRO A 35 13.01 0.50 -0.35
N VAL A 36 12.26 1.52 0.08
CA VAL A 36 12.62 2.41 1.18
C VAL A 36 12.08 1.81 2.47
N GLU A 37 12.97 1.25 3.29
CA GLU A 37 12.58 0.66 4.57
C GLU A 37 11.79 1.66 5.42
N GLY A 38 10.65 1.22 5.95
CA GLY A 38 9.76 2.07 6.74
C GLY A 38 8.76 2.89 5.92
N LEU A 39 8.70 2.75 4.59
CA LEU A 39 7.64 3.36 3.77
C LEU A 39 6.42 2.43 3.68
N MET A 40 5.23 2.99 3.90
CA MET A 40 3.93 2.33 3.74
C MET A 40 2.98 3.16 2.88
N LEU A 41 2.36 2.54 1.88
CA LEU A 41 1.39 3.16 0.99
C LEU A 41 0.05 2.44 1.10
N PHE A 42 -0.99 3.20 1.45
CA PHE A 42 -2.37 2.70 1.49
C PHE A 42 -3.09 3.06 0.20
N VAL A 43 -3.55 2.06 -0.56
CA VAL A 43 -4.27 2.28 -1.82
C VAL A 43 -5.65 1.62 -1.81
N PRO A 44 -6.64 2.18 -2.52
CA PRO A 44 -7.92 1.50 -2.71
C PRO A 44 -7.70 0.14 -3.39
N SER A 45 -8.32 -0.91 -2.85
CA SER A 45 -8.25 -2.24 -3.48
C SER A 45 -9.16 -2.29 -4.70
N THR A 46 -8.67 -2.91 -5.78
CA THR A 46 -9.43 -3.15 -7.02
C THR A 46 -10.24 -4.44 -6.99
N LYS A 47 -10.23 -5.17 -5.86
CA LYS A 47 -10.97 -6.42 -5.67
C LYS A 47 -12.48 -6.15 -5.60
N GLU A 48 -13.30 -7.12 -6.01
CA GLU A 48 -14.77 -6.97 -6.08
C GLU A 48 -15.43 -6.56 -4.76
N LYS A 49 -14.87 -6.99 -3.62
CA LYS A 49 -15.39 -6.64 -2.28
C LYS A 49 -14.90 -5.27 -1.78
N GLY A 50 -14.12 -4.55 -2.59
CA GLY A 50 -13.38 -3.37 -2.18
C GLY A 50 -12.33 -3.68 -1.12
N GLY A 51 -11.94 -2.66 -0.37
CA GLY A 51 -10.97 -2.76 0.71
C GLY A 51 -9.76 -1.86 0.48
N VAL A 52 -8.70 -2.13 1.23
CA VAL A 52 -7.44 -1.38 1.18
C VAL A 52 -6.31 -2.37 1.00
N ASP A 53 -5.49 -2.16 -0.02
CA ASP A 53 -4.22 -2.85 -0.16
C ASP A 53 -3.10 -1.98 0.44
N VAL A 54 -2.14 -2.60 1.12
CA VAL A 54 -0.99 -1.92 1.73
C VAL A 54 0.28 -2.41 1.05
N PHE A 55 1.04 -1.46 0.49
CA PHE A 55 2.37 -1.71 -0.06
C PHE A 55 3.39 -1.19 0.94
N MET A 56 4.37 -2.01 1.31
CA MET A 56 5.39 -1.61 2.29
C MET A 56 6.73 -2.24 2.01
N ALA A 57 7.79 -1.55 2.40
CA ALA A 57 9.15 -2.09 2.41
C ALA A 57 9.63 -2.25 3.86
N LEU A 58 10.00 -3.48 4.21
CA LEU A 58 10.54 -3.86 5.52
C LEU A 58 11.88 -4.56 5.35
N ALA A 59 12.77 -4.37 6.31
CA ALA A 59 13.93 -5.24 6.46
C ALA A 59 13.48 -6.70 6.61
N ALA A 60 14.21 -7.63 6.00
CA ALA A 60 13.83 -9.04 5.96
C ALA A 60 13.61 -9.64 7.35
N GLU A 61 14.42 -9.25 8.34
CA GLU A 61 14.27 -9.67 9.75
C GLU A 61 12.95 -9.23 10.40
N HIS A 62 12.35 -8.12 9.96
CA HIS A 62 11.10 -7.59 10.54
C HIS A 62 9.85 -8.21 9.93
N VAL A 63 9.95 -8.86 8.76
CA VAL A 63 8.79 -9.42 8.03
C VAL A 63 8.08 -10.50 8.84
N GLY A 64 8.82 -11.33 9.58
CA GLY A 64 8.25 -12.38 10.43
C GLY A 64 7.38 -11.79 11.53
N LEU A 65 7.96 -10.89 12.32
CA LEU A 65 7.26 -10.18 13.41
C LEU A 65 6.07 -9.37 12.90
N PHE A 66 6.18 -8.74 11.73
CA PHE A 66 5.07 -8.00 11.14
C PHE A 66 3.87 -8.93 10.87
N LYS A 67 4.08 -10.12 10.29
CA LYS A 67 3.00 -11.07 9.99
C LYS A 67 2.30 -11.61 11.24
N GLU A 68 3.04 -11.76 12.33
CA GLU A 68 2.48 -12.22 13.61
C GLU A 68 1.59 -11.15 14.25
N ASN A 69 1.88 -9.86 14.02
CA ASN A 69 1.20 -8.75 14.70
C ASN A 69 0.21 -7.98 13.82
N CYS A 70 0.27 -8.06 12.49
CA CYS A 70 -0.54 -7.19 11.62
C CYS A 70 -2.06 -7.44 11.63
N TYR A 71 -2.51 -8.54 12.25
CA TYR A 71 -3.93 -8.85 12.46
C TYR A 71 -4.43 -8.50 13.86
N SER A 72 -3.53 -8.02 14.73
CA SER A 72 -3.89 -7.54 16.05
C SER A 72 -4.66 -6.22 15.93
N LEU A 73 -5.85 -6.19 16.53
CA LEU A 73 -6.67 -4.99 16.69
C LEU A 73 -6.72 -4.56 18.18
N TYR A 74 -5.76 -5.04 18.97
CA TYR A 74 -5.74 -4.93 20.43
C TYR A 74 -5.19 -3.58 20.88
#